data_AF-A0A7C6Z8L7-F1
#
_entry.id   AF-A0A7C6Z8L7-F1
#
_cell.length_a   1.000
_cell.length_b   1.000
_cell.length_c   1.000
_cell.angle_alpha   90.00
_cell.angle_beta   90.00
_cell.angle_gamma   90.00
#
_symmetry.space_group_name_H-M   'P 1'
#
loop_
_entity.id
_entity.type
_entity.pdbx_description
1 polymer ?
#
loop_
_entity_poly.entity_id
_entity_poly.type
_entity_poly.pdbx_seq_one_letter_code
_entity_poly.pdbx_strand_id
1 'polypeptide(L)'
;MNAFGRAGRVLRRLARLLAPRWGARSAAQERGGQANTPIYPGIDENLAAIRKALEPAADLVLRKVGSGKASFGVAMIDGLVSRDGVDRDVVRALIDRFTEASHGTTGVPIGEAAKRLAEASIATMNVQKAASIEEAISSMLDGQVAIFGEGWNMALTASVQQWRMRAVSEPDVESVVRGPREGFTEDLRTNTSLLRRRLRTPSLRMEEVQIGRVSPTKIAIVYIRGLTPEHLVETIRNRLSAIDADSIIESGQLEGLIEDQPLSIFPTIGHTERPDRVAMRLLGGAAAILIDGTPFALLVPLTFSLLLQSSEDYYSRWPVVVGIRLFRWLSLFISMVAPAFYVVLTSYHQELIPTGLAVAIAQQRERVPYPAIFEALVMIFAFEIMVEAGVRLPRPIGSAVTIVGALVIGEAAVRAGLVSEAMVITIALTALATFVLPSYDLALVARMLRLPLTVISGILGLFGILASFLAILIHISTLKSFGVPFTSGLAPFVLSDQLDQVFRAPWWAMSLRPRLIGYKNPHRMEPRLDFPRIAARWRQQATTERVLEESAPAPARAKARLQIQGKMPHRLKGLAVAVGSGPGGPRGADGRGKGRDEGQDAQGAAGAPVNRLW
;
A
#
# COMPACT_ATOMS: atom_id res chain seq x y z
N MET A 1 12.69 39.02 -12.79
CA MET A 1 11.30 38.60 -12.50
C MET A 1 10.55 37.91 -13.67
N ASN A 2 11.21 37.40 -14.72
CA ASN A 2 10.54 36.80 -15.91
C ASN A 2 10.76 35.28 -16.12
N ALA A 3 11.27 34.56 -15.13
CA ALA A 3 11.50 33.11 -15.19
C ALA A 3 10.29 32.29 -14.70
N PHE A 4 9.64 32.71 -13.60
CA PHE A 4 8.46 32.04 -13.05
C PHE A 4 7.24 32.07 -13.98
N GLY A 5 7.03 33.17 -14.71
CA GLY A 5 5.95 33.28 -15.70
C GLY A 5 6.16 32.45 -16.97
N ARG A 6 7.41 32.04 -17.27
CA ARG A 6 7.72 31.13 -18.38
C ARG A 6 7.53 29.66 -17.98
N ALA A 7 7.99 29.27 -16.79
CA ALA A 7 7.72 27.94 -16.22
C ALA A 7 6.22 27.64 -16.10
N GLY A 8 5.43 28.62 -15.62
CA GLY A 8 3.98 28.48 -15.51
C GLY A 8 3.23 28.45 -16.85
N ARG A 9 3.84 28.93 -17.95
CA ARG A 9 3.28 28.82 -19.32
C ARG A 9 3.63 27.48 -19.97
N VAL A 10 4.83 26.95 -19.69
CA VAL A 10 5.24 25.60 -20.13
C VAL A 10 4.40 24.53 -19.43
N LEU A 11 4.20 24.64 -18.11
CA LEU A 11 3.30 23.77 -17.35
C LEU A 11 1.85 23.83 -17.86
N ARG A 12 1.36 25.02 -18.25
CA ARG A 12 0.01 25.18 -18.84
C ARG A 12 -0.11 24.63 -20.26
N ARG A 13 0.95 24.68 -21.06
CA ARG A 13 0.99 24.06 -22.40
C ARG A 13 1.08 22.54 -22.30
N LEU A 14 1.89 22.01 -21.36
CA LEU A 14 1.92 20.58 -21.04
C LEU A 14 0.57 20.10 -20.54
N ALA A 15 -0.08 20.82 -19.61
CA ALA A 15 -1.41 20.46 -19.12
C ALA A 15 -2.51 20.45 -20.20
N ARG A 16 -2.38 21.28 -21.26
CA ARG A 16 -3.32 21.28 -22.40
C ARG A 16 -3.00 20.20 -23.43
N LEU A 17 -1.73 19.86 -23.63
CA LEU A 17 -1.31 18.70 -24.43
C LEU A 17 -1.66 17.37 -23.75
N LEU A 18 -1.79 17.39 -22.42
CA LEU A 18 -2.17 16.25 -21.58
C LEU A 18 -3.68 16.14 -21.31
N ALA A 19 -4.52 17.00 -21.90
CA ALA A 19 -5.96 16.88 -21.79
C ALA A 19 -6.46 15.84 -22.82
N PRO A 20 -6.92 14.64 -22.42
CA PRO A 20 -7.45 13.65 -23.35
C PRO A 20 -8.72 14.20 -24.04
N ARG A 21 -8.79 14.05 -25.37
CA ARG A 21 -10.01 14.31 -26.14
C ARG A 21 -11.10 13.34 -25.67
N TRP A 22 -12.18 13.91 -25.13
CA TRP A 22 -13.25 13.15 -24.49
C TRP A 22 -14.08 12.34 -25.49
N GLY A 23 -14.03 11.01 -25.36
CA GLY A 23 -15.13 10.11 -25.69
C GLY A 23 -15.84 9.71 -24.39
N ALA A 24 -16.82 10.49 -23.97
CA ALA A 24 -17.54 10.30 -22.69
C ALA A 24 -18.56 9.14 -22.71
N ARG A 25 -18.27 8.02 -23.40
CA ARG A 25 -19.21 6.91 -23.57
C ARG A 25 -18.83 5.59 -22.90
N SER A 26 -17.56 5.32 -22.56
CA SER A 26 -17.22 4.01 -21.96
C SER A 26 -17.29 3.94 -20.44
N ALA A 27 -16.91 4.98 -19.70
CA ALA A 27 -16.73 4.85 -18.24
C ALA A 27 -18.04 4.82 -17.42
N ALA A 28 -19.16 5.25 -18.00
CA ALA A 28 -20.47 5.17 -17.33
C ALA A 28 -21.17 3.81 -17.52
N GLN A 29 -20.69 2.98 -18.46
CA GLN A 29 -21.37 1.74 -18.85
C GLN A 29 -20.90 0.51 -18.06
N GLU A 30 -19.78 0.60 -17.33
CA GLU A 30 -19.24 -0.49 -16.49
C GLU A 30 -19.40 -0.25 -14.97
N ARG A 31 -20.16 0.76 -14.56
CA ARG A 31 -20.99 0.55 -13.37
C ARG A 31 -22.10 -0.39 -13.79
N GLY A 32 -21.76 -1.66 -13.99
CA GLY A 32 -22.76 -2.70 -14.04
C GLY A 32 -23.57 -2.54 -12.78
N GLY A 33 -24.83 -2.14 -12.93
CA GLY A 33 -25.83 -2.70 -12.05
C GLY A 33 -25.61 -4.19 -12.15
N GLN A 34 -24.96 -4.78 -11.15
CA GLN A 34 -25.19 -6.19 -10.90
C GLN A 34 -26.71 -6.26 -10.77
N ALA A 35 -27.36 -6.92 -11.72
CA ALA A 35 -28.77 -7.18 -11.61
C ALA A 35 -28.92 -7.85 -10.25
N ASN A 36 -29.60 -7.18 -9.31
CA ASN A 36 -29.77 -7.72 -7.96
C ASN A 36 -30.46 -9.06 -8.12
N THR A 37 -29.69 -10.13 -7.99
CA THR A 37 -30.20 -11.47 -8.19
C THR A 37 -31.08 -11.74 -6.97
N PRO A 38 -32.40 -11.92 -7.15
CA PRO A 38 -33.27 -12.18 -6.03
C PRO A 38 -32.86 -13.50 -5.38
N ILE A 39 -33.09 -13.60 -4.07
CA ILE A 39 -32.80 -14.83 -3.33
C ILE A 39 -33.82 -15.89 -3.75
N TYR A 40 -33.30 -17.03 -4.18
CA TYR A 40 -34.09 -18.16 -4.64
C TYR A 40 -34.78 -18.85 -3.46
N PRO A 41 -35.96 -19.46 -3.65
CA PRO A 41 -36.62 -20.24 -2.61
C PRO A 41 -35.82 -21.49 -2.19
N GLY A 42 -35.01 -22.05 -3.09
CA GLY A 42 -34.18 -23.24 -2.83
C GLY A 42 -32.83 -22.87 -2.21
N ILE A 43 -32.44 -23.57 -1.14
CA ILE A 43 -31.14 -23.36 -0.49
C ILE A 43 -29.97 -23.67 -1.43
N ASP A 44 -30.05 -24.77 -2.16
CA ASP A 44 -28.95 -25.24 -3.01
C ASP A 44 -28.67 -24.28 -4.17
N GLU A 45 -29.71 -23.65 -4.72
CA GLU A 45 -29.60 -22.62 -5.77
C GLU A 45 -28.88 -21.37 -5.26
N ASN A 46 -29.22 -20.91 -4.05
CA ASN A 46 -28.54 -19.76 -3.42
C ASN A 46 -27.06 -20.05 -3.15
N LEU A 47 -26.75 -21.23 -2.58
CA LEU A 47 -25.37 -21.63 -2.32
C LEU A 47 -24.56 -21.76 -3.62
N ALA A 48 -25.17 -22.30 -4.69
CA ALA A 48 -24.54 -22.38 -6.01
C ALA A 48 -24.30 -21.01 -6.63
N ALA A 49 -25.24 -20.07 -6.48
CA ALA A 49 -25.09 -18.70 -6.97
C ALA A 49 -23.95 -17.95 -6.25
N ILE A 50 -23.85 -18.09 -4.92
CA ILE A 50 -22.73 -17.52 -4.14
C ILE A 50 -21.39 -18.14 -4.56
N ARG A 51 -21.35 -19.47 -4.71
CA ARG A 51 -20.17 -20.17 -5.23
C ARG A 51 -19.74 -19.58 -6.56
N LYS A 52 -20.65 -19.50 -7.54
CA LYS A 52 -20.36 -18.96 -8.88
C LYS A 52 -19.88 -17.50 -8.86
N ALA A 53 -20.41 -16.69 -7.94
CA ALA A 53 -20.02 -15.29 -7.80
C ALA A 53 -18.60 -15.12 -7.25
N LEU A 54 -18.21 -15.96 -6.28
CA LEU A 54 -16.94 -15.87 -5.54
C LEU A 54 -15.86 -16.86 -6.02
N GLU A 55 -16.18 -17.83 -6.86
CA GLU A 55 -15.23 -18.79 -7.40
C GLU A 55 -14.18 -18.15 -8.34
N PRO A 56 -12.89 -18.52 -8.19
CA PRO A 56 -12.31 -19.35 -7.13
C PRO A 56 -12.09 -18.59 -5.81
N ALA A 57 -12.56 -19.18 -4.72
CA ALA A 57 -12.43 -18.69 -3.35
C ALA A 57 -12.29 -19.87 -2.38
N ALA A 58 -11.06 -20.25 -2.07
CA ALA A 58 -10.77 -21.32 -1.12
C ALA A 58 -11.11 -20.97 0.34
N ASP A 59 -11.25 -19.67 0.63
CA ASP A 59 -11.71 -19.13 1.90
C ASP A 59 -13.24 -19.16 2.07
N LEU A 60 -14.00 -19.53 1.05
CA LEU A 60 -15.46 -19.59 1.10
C LEU A 60 -15.93 -20.92 1.72
N VAL A 61 -16.69 -20.83 2.82
CA VAL A 61 -17.31 -21.99 3.46
C VAL A 61 -18.82 -21.94 3.23
N LEU A 62 -19.33 -22.97 2.54
CA LEU A 62 -20.75 -23.20 2.29
C LEU A 62 -21.15 -24.50 2.97
N ARG A 63 -22.13 -24.46 3.87
CA ARG A 63 -22.64 -25.63 4.60
C ARG A 63 -24.16 -25.67 4.50
N LYS A 64 -24.71 -26.85 4.19
CA LYS A 64 -26.13 -27.15 4.38
C LYS A 64 -26.27 -27.95 5.67
N VAL A 65 -27.15 -27.52 6.57
CA VAL A 65 -27.34 -28.11 7.88
C VAL A 65 -28.83 -28.43 8.07
N GLY A 66 -29.12 -29.58 8.69
CA GLY A 66 -30.48 -30.06 8.93
C GLY A 66 -30.93 -31.15 7.94
N SER A 67 -32.14 -31.69 8.16
CA SER A 67 -32.76 -32.74 7.35
C SER A 67 -34.25 -32.45 7.15
N GLY A 68 -34.79 -32.71 5.94
CA GLY A 68 -36.19 -32.48 5.62
C GLY A 68 -36.58 -30.99 5.53
N LYS A 69 -37.74 -30.61 6.08
CA LYS A 69 -38.28 -29.23 6.02
C LYS A 69 -37.59 -28.25 6.98
N ALA A 70 -36.62 -28.72 7.77
CA ALA A 70 -35.83 -27.95 8.72
C ALA A 70 -34.37 -27.80 8.26
N SER A 71 -34.13 -27.69 6.95
CA SER A 71 -32.81 -27.43 6.39
C SER A 71 -32.53 -25.93 6.29
N PHE A 72 -31.30 -25.53 6.57
CA PHE A 72 -30.79 -24.18 6.33
C PHE A 72 -29.39 -24.23 5.72
N GLY A 73 -29.09 -23.26 4.87
CA GLY A 73 -27.77 -23.02 4.31
C GLY A 73 -27.04 -21.93 5.09
N VAL A 74 -25.75 -22.15 5.34
CA VAL A 74 -24.84 -21.19 5.96
C VAL A 74 -23.71 -20.91 4.99
N ALA A 75 -23.52 -19.63 4.66
CA ALA A 75 -22.42 -19.15 3.84
C ALA A 75 -21.59 -18.13 4.62
N MET A 76 -20.28 -18.34 4.67
CA MET A 76 -19.35 -17.47 5.39
C MET A 76 -17.97 -17.46 4.72
N ILE A 77 -17.18 -16.43 5.02
CA ILE A 77 -15.77 -16.36 4.65
C ILE A 77 -14.93 -16.76 5.86
N ASP A 78 -14.16 -17.82 5.71
CA ASP A 78 -13.27 -18.34 6.73
C ASP A 78 -12.19 -17.31 7.09
N GLY A 79 -11.88 -17.18 8.37
CA GLY A 79 -10.94 -16.19 8.90
C GLY A 79 -11.52 -14.78 9.14
N LEU A 80 -12.67 -14.42 8.55
CA LEU A 80 -13.40 -13.19 8.93
C LEU A 80 -14.39 -13.39 10.08
N VAL A 81 -14.78 -14.64 10.33
CA VAL A 81 -15.84 -15.04 11.27
C VAL A 81 -15.30 -16.07 12.26
N SER A 82 -15.82 -16.06 13.49
CA SER A 82 -15.56 -17.13 14.47
C SER A 82 -16.18 -18.45 14.02
N ARG A 83 -15.39 -19.49 13.76
CA ARG A 83 -15.95 -20.84 13.54
C ARG A 83 -16.72 -21.33 14.78
N ASP A 84 -16.14 -21.16 15.97
CA ASP A 84 -16.76 -21.60 17.23
C ASP A 84 -18.03 -20.80 17.57
N GLY A 85 -18.02 -19.49 17.31
CA GLY A 85 -19.18 -18.62 17.46
C GLY A 85 -20.28 -18.95 16.44
N VAL A 86 -19.93 -19.23 15.17
CA VAL A 86 -20.93 -19.66 14.18
C VAL A 86 -21.58 -20.96 14.62
N ASP A 87 -20.78 -21.96 15.01
CA ASP A 87 -21.32 -23.27 15.38
C ASP A 87 -22.18 -23.18 16.66
N ARG A 88 -21.76 -22.44 17.69
CA ARG A 88 -22.51 -22.30 18.94
C ARG A 88 -23.72 -21.36 18.82
N ASP A 89 -23.50 -20.16 18.29
CA ASP A 89 -24.45 -19.06 18.41
C ASP A 89 -25.41 -18.98 17.21
N VAL A 90 -25.01 -19.54 16.06
CA VAL A 90 -25.85 -19.58 14.86
C VAL A 90 -26.37 -21.00 14.62
N VAL A 91 -25.49 -21.97 14.43
CA VAL A 91 -25.90 -23.32 13.98
C VAL A 91 -26.71 -24.04 15.05
N ARG A 92 -26.21 -24.13 16.30
CA ARG A 92 -26.96 -24.79 17.39
C ARG A 92 -28.26 -24.07 17.72
N ALA A 93 -28.22 -22.73 17.85
CA ALA A 93 -29.41 -21.92 18.12
C ALA A 93 -30.51 -22.14 17.06
N LEU A 94 -30.13 -22.28 15.79
CA LEU A 94 -31.08 -22.62 14.73
C LEU A 94 -31.58 -24.07 14.87
N ILE A 95 -30.70 -25.06 15.04
CA ILE A 95 -31.10 -26.48 15.15
C ILE A 95 -32.12 -26.68 16.27
N ASP A 96 -31.84 -26.17 17.48
CA ASP A 96 -32.71 -26.37 18.66
C ASP A 96 -34.11 -25.82 18.38
N ARG A 97 -34.20 -24.65 17.75
CA ARG A 97 -35.45 -23.93 17.48
C ARG A 97 -36.23 -24.49 16.30
N PHE A 98 -35.54 -24.96 15.26
CA PHE A 98 -36.16 -25.66 14.15
C PHE A 98 -36.72 -27.02 14.57
N THR A 99 -36.09 -27.68 15.54
CA THR A 99 -36.58 -28.93 16.14
C THR A 99 -37.83 -28.67 16.97
N GLU A 100 -37.83 -27.63 17.81
CA GLU A 100 -39.03 -27.18 18.55
C GLU A 100 -40.21 -26.83 17.62
N ALA A 101 -39.94 -26.13 16.51
CA ALA A 101 -40.96 -25.73 15.54
C ALA A 101 -41.61 -26.92 14.83
N SER A 102 -40.82 -27.97 14.55
CA SER A 102 -41.30 -29.17 13.84
C SER A 102 -42.28 -30.00 14.68
N HIS A 103 -42.30 -29.81 16.00
CA HIS A 103 -43.26 -30.43 16.91
C HIS A 103 -44.53 -29.58 17.16
N GLY A 104 -44.60 -28.35 16.63
CA GLY A 104 -45.72 -27.42 16.85
C GLY A 104 -46.83 -27.50 15.80
N THR A 105 -48.02 -27.91 16.23
CA THR A 105 -49.26 -28.00 15.43
C THR A 105 -49.84 -26.61 15.09
N THR A 106 -49.34 -25.91 14.07
CA THR A 106 -50.07 -24.74 13.50
C THR A 106 -49.91 -24.66 11.98
N GLY A 107 -51.03 -24.42 11.29
CA GLY A 107 -51.15 -24.36 9.82
C GLY A 107 -50.52 -23.14 9.15
N VAL A 108 -49.40 -22.64 9.67
CA VAL A 108 -48.55 -21.65 9.00
C VAL A 108 -47.59 -22.41 8.08
N PRO A 109 -47.31 -21.95 6.84
CA PRO A 109 -46.27 -22.53 6.02
C PRO A 109 -44.98 -22.60 6.84
N ILE A 110 -44.40 -23.80 6.97
CA ILE A 110 -43.24 -24.06 7.83
C ILE A 110 -42.11 -23.04 7.58
N GLY A 111 -41.95 -22.55 6.35
CA GLY A 111 -41.00 -21.50 5.98
C GLY A 111 -41.21 -20.15 6.68
N GLU A 112 -42.44 -19.70 6.90
CA GLU A 112 -42.73 -18.43 7.59
C GLU A 112 -42.60 -18.54 9.12
N ALA A 113 -43.03 -19.66 9.70
CA ALA A 113 -42.85 -19.94 11.13
C ALA A 113 -41.36 -20.09 11.47
N ALA A 114 -40.62 -20.85 10.66
CA ALA A 114 -39.17 -20.98 10.73
C ALA A 114 -38.45 -19.64 10.61
N LYS A 115 -38.89 -18.79 9.69
CA LYS A 115 -38.32 -17.45 9.51
C LYS A 115 -38.52 -16.56 10.73
N ARG A 116 -39.72 -16.55 11.32
CA ARG A 116 -40.00 -15.78 12.55
C ARG A 116 -39.24 -16.31 13.76
N LEU A 117 -39.05 -17.63 13.85
CA LEU A 117 -38.27 -18.28 14.91
C LEU A 117 -36.77 -18.03 14.75
N ALA A 118 -36.24 -18.06 13.53
CA ALA A 118 -34.86 -17.66 13.24
C ALA A 118 -34.64 -16.17 13.56
N GLU A 119 -35.55 -15.29 13.13
CA GLU A 119 -35.49 -13.86 13.46
C GLU A 119 -35.50 -13.61 14.98
N ALA A 120 -36.34 -14.32 15.74
CA ALA A 120 -36.41 -14.18 17.20
C ALA A 120 -35.20 -14.78 17.94
N SER A 121 -34.64 -15.88 17.45
CA SER A 121 -33.53 -16.59 18.10
C SER A 121 -32.19 -15.91 17.83
N ILE A 122 -32.02 -15.33 16.64
CA ILE A 122 -30.82 -14.57 16.28
C ILE A 122 -30.93 -13.11 16.75
N ALA A 123 -32.09 -12.63 17.25
CA ALA A 123 -32.30 -11.25 17.71
C ALA A 123 -31.34 -10.78 18.82
N THR A 124 -30.65 -11.70 19.51
CA THR A 124 -29.58 -11.37 20.48
C THR A 124 -28.28 -10.90 19.78
N MET A 125 -28.13 -11.20 18.48
CA MET A 125 -27.08 -10.68 17.59
C MET A 125 -27.63 -9.58 16.67
N ASN A 126 -26.75 -8.75 16.10
CA ASN A 126 -27.14 -7.72 15.14
C ASN A 126 -27.49 -8.37 13.78
N VAL A 127 -28.77 -8.76 13.62
CA VAL A 127 -29.28 -9.43 12.42
C VAL A 127 -29.80 -8.44 11.41
N GLN A 128 -29.40 -8.62 10.16
CA GLN A 128 -29.91 -7.83 9.03
C GLN A 128 -30.57 -8.75 8.00
N LYS A 129 -31.46 -8.17 7.19
CA LYS A 129 -32.12 -8.87 6.09
C LYS A 129 -31.44 -8.45 4.80
N ALA A 130 -30.99 -9.41 4.01
CA ALA A 130 -30.50 -9.20 2.67
C ALA A 130 -31.57 -9.68 1.67
N ALA A 131 -31.95 -8.80 0.74
CA ALA A 131 -32.97 -9.08 -0.28
C ALA A 131 -32.37 -9.67 -1.56
N SER A 132 -31.07 -9.49 -1.78
CA SER A 132 -30.35 -10.03 -2.94
C SER A 132 -29.11 -10.83 -2.55
N ILE A 133 -28.64 -11.64 -3.50
CA ILE A 133 -27.40 -12.41 -3.34
C ILE A 133 -26.19 -11.47 -3.21
N GLU A 134 -26.19 -10.35 -3.92
CA GLU A 134 -25.12 -9.35 -3.86
C GLU A 134 -25.06 -8.67 -2.49
N GLU A 135 -26.22 -8.36 -1.88
CA GLU A 135 -26.29 -7.85 -0.51
C GLU A 135 -25.75 -8.90 0.49
N ALA A 136 -26.13 -10.16 0.34
CA ALA A 136 -25.62 -11.25 1.18
C ALA A 136 -24.10 -11.40 1.05
N ILE A 137 -23.55 -11.33 -0.17
CA ILE A 137 -22.10 -11.37 -0.42
C ILE A 137 -21.40 -10.16 0.21
N SER A 138 -21.98 -8.96 0.10
CA SER A 138 -21.42 -7.75 0.73
C SER A 138 -21.34 -7.91 2.25
N SER A 139 -22.41 -8.40 2.88
CA SER A 139 -22.42 -8.71 4.31
C SER A 139 -21.39 -9.77 4.70
N MET A 140 -21.20 -10.82 3.88
CA MET A 140 -20.17 -11.83 4.09
C MET A 140 -18.75 -11.25 4.04
N LEU A 141 -18.49 -10.33 3.10
CA LEU A 141 -17.21 -9.61 2.99
C LEU A 141 -16.96 -8.67 4.18
N ASP A 142 -18.02 -8.22 4.85
CA ASP A 142 -17.95 -7.49 6.11
C ASP A 142 -17.78 -8.40 7.34
N GLY A 143 -17.62 -9.71 7.16
CA GLY A 143 -17.43 -10.68 8.24
C GLY A 143 -18.71 -11.08 8.95
N GLN A 144 -19.85 -11.00 8.26
CA GLN A 144 -21.11 -11.58 8.71
C GLN A 144 -21.32 -12.98 8.12
N VAL A 145 -22.23 -13.74 8.73
CA VAL A 145 -22.67 -15.04 8.24
C VAL A 145 -23.97 -14.86 7.51
N ALA A 146 -24.08 -15.34 6.27
CA ALA A 146 -25.33 -15.37 5.52
C ALA A 146 -26.04 -16.70 5.73
N ILE A 147 -27.34 -16.64 6.05
CA ILE A 147 -28.19 -17.77 6.40
C ILE A 147 -29.37 -17.81 5.43
N PHE A 148 -29.59 -18.97 4.83
CA PHE A 148 -30.65 -19.25 3.87
C PHE A 148 -31.56 -20.35 4.44
N GLY A 149 -32.87 -20.19 4.33
CA GLY A 149 -33.83 -21.22 4.70
C GLY A 149 -34.68 -21.64 3.51
N GLU A 150 -35.26 -22.83 3.59
CA GLU A 150 -36.10 -23.36 2.52
C GLU A 150 -37.40 -22.54 2.39
N GLY A 151 -37.70 -22.08 1.18
CA GLY A 151 -38.85 -21.21 0.90
C GLY A 151 -38.65 -19.75 1.30
N TRP A 152 -37.44 -19.33 1.71
CA TRP A 152 -37.17 -17.94 2.06
C TRP A 152 -36.89 -17.12 0.81
N ASN A 153 -37.53 -15.95 0.72
CA ASN A 153 -37.29 -14.95 -0.32
C ASN A 153 -36.24 -13.89 0.08
N MET A 154 -35.59 -14.08 1.23
CA MET A 154 -34.57 -13.19 1.77
C MET A 154 -33.61 -13.98 2.65
N ALA A 155 -32.37 -13.53 2.74
CA ALA A 155 -31.35 -14.12 3.60
C ALA A 155 -31.28 -13.33 4.89
N LEU A 156 -30.97 -14.03 5.98
CA LEU A 156 -30.62 -13.40 7.24
C LEU A 156 -29.10 -13.31 7.32
N THR A 157 -28.57 -12.15 7.68
CA THR A 157 -27.15 -11.98 7.95
C THR A 157 -26.94 -11.72 9.43
N ALA A 158 -26.03 -12.48 10.05
CA ALA A 158 -25.73 -12.38 11.46
C ALA A 158 -24.27 -11.98 11.66
N SER A 159 -24.04 -10.97 12.50
CA SER A 159 -22.67 -10.59 12.86
C SER A 159 -22.10 -11.55 13.90
N VAL A 160 -21.18 -12.42 13.46
CA VAL A 160 -20.37 -13.30 14.33
C VAL A 160 -18.89 -13.00 14.14
N GLN A 161 -18.59 -11.69 14.09
CA GLN A 161 -17.23 -11.21 13.91
C GLN A 161 -16.39 -11.66 15.11
N GLN A 162 -15.38 -12.48 14.85
CA GLN A 162 -14.29 -12.67 15.78
C GLN A 162 -13.01 -12.35 15.06
N TRP A 163 -12.43 -11.21 15.41
CA TRP A 163 -11.07 -10.91 15.04
C TRP A 163 -10.17 -11.73 15.97
N ARG A 164 -9.59 -12.81 15.46
CA ARG A 164 -8.50 -13.50 16.16
C ARG A 164 -7.34 -12.51 16.30
N MET A 165 -7.31 -11.76 17.40
CA MET A 165 -6.16 -10.99 17.84
C MET A 165 -5.16 -11.93 18.51
N ARG A 166 -4.44 -12.77 17.74
CA ARG A 166 -3.01 -12.80 18.06
C ARG A 166 -2.50 -11.41 17.71
N ALA A 167 -1.65 -10.83 18.54
CA ALA A 167 -1.08 -9.52 18.26
C ALA A 167 -0.44 -9.60 16.87
N VAL A 168 -1.06 -8.98 15.87
CA VAL A 168 -0.42 -8.80 14.57
C VAL A 168 0.79 -7.93 14.90
N SER A 169 1.97 -8.54 14.86
CA SER A 169 3.21 -7.86 15.19
C SER A 169 3.55 -6.87 14.08
N GLU A 170 4.32 -5.86 14.46
CA GLU A 170 4.91 -4.97 13.48
C GLU A 170 5.83 -5.78 12.57
N PRO A 171 5.80 -5.59 11.24
CA PRO A 171 6.71 -6.27 10.33
C PRO A 171 8.16 -5.97 10.74
N ASP A 172 8.95 -7.03 10.93
CA ASP A 172 10.32 -6.93 11.42
C ASP A 172 11.28 -6.43 10.35
N VAL A 173 10.99 -6.72 9.08
CA VAL A 173 11.82 -6.31 7.94
C VAL A 173 11.39 -4.96 7.39
N GLU A 174 10.08 -4.68 7.34
CA GLU A 174 9.51 -3.47 6.75
C GLU A 174 8.86 -2.51 7.76
N SER A 175 9.56 -2.19 8.86
CA SER A 175 9.09 -1.21 9.87
C SER A 175 8.84 0.18 9.27
N VAL A 176 7.82 0.88 9.77
CA VAL A 176 7.43 2.21 9.25
C VAL A 176 7.16 3.25 10.32
N VAL A 177 7.57 4.47 10.02
CA VAL A 177 7.26 5.65 10.84
C VAL A 177 5.78 6.02 10.67
N ARG A 178 5.24 5.83 9.45
CA ARG A 178 3.84 6.17 9.13
C ARG A 178 3.20 5.12 8.24
N GLY A 179 2.06 4.59 8.67
CA GLY A 179 1.27 3.63 7.91
C GLY A 179 0.71 2.52 8.80
N PRO A 180 0.03 1.52 8.20
CA PRO A 180 -0.36 0.32 8.92
C PRO A 180 0.89 -0.44 9.41
N ARG A 181 0.84 -0.92 10.66
CA ARG A 181 1.88 -1.76 11.28
C ARG A 181 1.50 -3.24 11.29
N GLU A 182 0.48 -3.62 10.54
CA GLU A 182 0.07 -5.02 10.46
C GLU A 182 1.00 -5.77 9.50
N GLY A 183 1.73 -6.77 9.97
CA GLY A 183 2.47 -7.74 9.16
C GLY A 183 1.66 -9.00 8.85
N PHE A 184 2.08 -9.76 7.85
CA PHE A 184 1.66 -11.15 7.66
C PHE A 184 2.26 -12.04 8.76
N THR A 185 1.67 -13.21 8.92
CA THR A 185 2.06 -14.25 9.88
C THR A 185 2.33 -15.56 9.15
N GLU A 186 2.76 -16.61 9.83
CA GLU A 186 3.01 -17.91 9.23
C GLU A 186 1.72 -18.65 8.82
N ASP A 187 0.55 -18.26 9.36
CA ASP A 187 -0.73 -18.91 9.06
C ASP A 187 -1.38 -18.35 7.78
N LEU A 188 -1.52 -19.21 6.76
CA LEU A 188 -2.09 -18.82 5.46
C LEU A 188 -3.50 -18.24 5.57
N ARG A 189 -4.37 -18.83 6.39
CA ARG A 189 -5.75 -18.37 6.51
C ARG A 189 -5.83 -16.99 7.16
N THR A 190 -5.01 -16.73 8.19
CA THR A 190 -4.86 -15.38 8.79
C THR A 190 -4.42 -14.37 7.72
N ASN A 191 -3.43 -14.70 6.90
CA ASN A 191 -2.95 -13.82 5.84
C ASN A 191 -4.02 -13.51 4.78
N THR A 192 -4.80 -14.51 4.35
CA THR A 192 -5.93 -14.29 3.43
C THR A 192 -7.01 -13.40 4.04
N SER A 193 -7.29 -13.55 5.34
CA SER A 193 -8.25 -12.70 6.04
C SER A 193 -7.80 -11.23 6.12
N LEU A 194 -6.50 -10.98 6.32
CA LEU A 194 -5.92 -9.62 6.30
C LEU A 194 -6.15 -8.94 4.94
N LEU A 195 -6.00 -9.69 3.84
CA LEU A 195 -6.28 -9.18 2.50
C LEU A 195 -7.77 -8.92 2.27
N ARG A 196 -8.66 -9.84 2.66
CA ARG A 196 -10.13 -9.66 2.57
C ARG A 196 -10.61 -8.44 3.36
N ARG A 197 -10.05 -8.18 4.54
CA ARG A 197 -10.39 -7.01 5.37
C ARG A 197 -10.06 -5.69 4.67
N ARG A 198 -8.95 -5.65 3.93
CA ARG A 198 -8.51 -4.46 3.17
C ARG A 198 -9.24 -4.33 1.84
N LEU A 199 -9.49 -5.45 1.15
CA LEU A 199 -10.11 -5.52 -0.17
C LEU A 199 -11.47 -6.20 -0.10
N ARG A 200 -12.49 -5.44 0.32
CA ARG A 200 -13.89 -5.89 0.40
C ARG A 200 -14.55 -5.89 -0.98
N THR A 201 -14.09 -6.77 -1.85
CA THR A 201 -14.63 -6.90 -3.21
C THR A 201 -14.89 -8.37 -3.56
N PRO A 202 -16.04 -8.69 -4.19
CA PRO A 202 -16.32 -10.05 -4.67
C PRO A 202 -15.41 -10.45 -5.85
N SER A 203 -14.73 -9.49 -6.47
CA SER A 203 -13.80 -9.75 -7.57
C SER A 203 -12.45 -10.29 -7.10
N LEU A 204 -12.15 -10.24 -5.79
CA LEU A 204 -10.93 -10.81 -5.22
C LEU A 204 -11.04 -12.33 -5.21
N ARG A 205 -10.14 -12.98 -5.94
CA ARG A 205 -10.03 -14.43 -6.08
C ARG A 205 -8.87 -14.94 -5.26
N MET A 206 -9.06 -16.10 -4.64
CA MET A 206 -8.07 -16.79 -3.82
C MET A 206 -8.11 -18.27 -4.20
N GLU A 207 -7.14 -18.69 -5.00
CA GLU A 207 -6.97 -20.08 -5.46
C GLU A 207 -5.96 -20.77 -4.56
N GLU A 208 -6.35 -21.82 -3.85
CA GLU A 208 -5.43 -22.66 -3.08
C GLU A 208 -4.98 -23.86 -3.91
N VAL A 209 -3.67 -24.09 -3.94
CA VAL A 209 -3.02 -25.26 -4.50
C VAL A 209 -2.13 -25.92 -3.43
N GLN A 210 -1.87 -27.21 -3.57
CA GLN A 210 -0.97 -27.95 -2.69
C GLN A 210 0.24 -28.43 -3.49
N ILE A 211 1.44 -28.15 -3.01
CA ILE A 211 2.70 -28.51 -3.67
C ILE A 211 3.60 -29.21 -2.67
N GLY A 212 4.17 -30.35 -3.06
CA GLY A 212 5.07 -31.15 -2.23
C GLY A 212 4.76 -32.64 -2.32
N ARG A 213 5.77 -33.47 -2.63
CA ARG A 213 5.64 -34.94 -2.73
C ARG A 213 5.60 -35.63 -1.37
N VAL A 214 6.41 -35.17 -0.43
CA VAL A 214 6.56 -35.76 0.92
C VAL A 214 5.67 -35.03 1.91
N SER A 215 5.69 -33.69 1.88
CA SER A 215 4.84 -32.84 2.72
C SER A 215 4.15 -31.80 1.84
N PRO A 216 2.87 -31.99 1.50
CA PRO A 216 2.11 -31.01 0.71
C PRO A 216 1.92 -29.69 1.46
N THR A 217 2.55 -28.63 0.99
CA THR A 217 2.40 -27.26 1.51
C THR A 217 1.27 -26.54 0.76
N LYS A 218 0.42 -25.82 1.49
CA LYS A 218 -0.65 -25.01 0.90
C LYS A 218 -0.11 -23.67 0.41
N ILE A 219 -0.49 -23.30 -0.81
CA ILE A 219 -0.10 -22.05 -1.45
C ILE A 219 -1.36 -21.39 -2.01
N ALA A 220 -1.56 -20.10 -1.72
CA ALA A 220 -2.70 -19.34 -2.23
C ALA A 220 -2.26 -18.32 -3.29
N ILE A 221 -2.84 -18.39 -4.48
CA ILE A 221 -2.72 -17.38 -5.54
C ILE A 221 -3.84 -16.37 -5.34
N VAL A 222 -3.49 -15.11 -5.15
CA VAL A 222 -4.42 -14.01 -4.88
C VAL A 222 -4.36 -12.98 -6.02
N TYR A 223 -5.52 -12.67 -6.61
CA TYR A 223 -5.64 -11.69 -7.70
C TYR A 223 -7.02 -11.05 -7.76
N ILE A 224 -7.17 -9.95 -8.49
CA ILE A 224 -8.49 -9.30 -8.70
C ILE A 224 -8.96 -9.57 -10.13
N ARG A 225 -10.04 -10.35 -10.25
CA ARG A 225 -10.66 -10.65 -11.53
C ARG A 225 -11.14 -9.36 -12.20
N GLY A 226 -10.78 -9.20 -13.47
CA GLY A 226 -11.08 -8.00 -14.28
C GLY A 226 -10.02 -6.90 -14.20
N LEU A 227 -9.15 -6.90 -13.18
CA LEU A 227 -7.98 -6.01 -13.13
C LEU A 227 -6.71 -6.73 -13.57
N THR A 228 -6.48 -7.93 -13.04
CA THR A 228 -5.29 -8.71 -13.34
C THR A 228 -5.36 -9.31 -14.76
N PRO A 229 -4.28 -9.25 -15.56
CA PRO A 229 -4.19 -9.95 -16.84
C PRO A 229 -4.33 -11.46 -16.65
N GLU A 230 -5.11 -12.12 -17.50
CA GLU A 230 -5.39 -13.57 -17.33
C GLU A 230 -4.13 -14.41 -17.59
N HIS A 231 -3.35 -14.02 -18.60
CA HIS A 231 -2.06 -14.64 -18.92
C HIS A 231 -1.10 -14.65 -17.73
N LEU A 232 -1.12 -13.61 -16.88
CA LEU A 232 -0.26 -13.54 -15.69
C LEU A 232 -0.64 -14.64 -14.70
N VAL A 233 -1.93 -14.78 -14.39
CA VAL A 233 -2.45 -15.81 -13.47
C VAL A 233 -2.18 -17.21 -14.03
N GLU A 234 -2.38 -17.40 -15.33
CA GLU A 234 -2.11 -18.67 -16.01
C GLU A 234 -0.62 -19.04 -15.99
N THR A 235 0.28 -18.06 -16.14
CA THR A 235 1.72 -18.28 -16.01
C THR A 235 2.09 -18.76 -14.61
N ILE A 236 1.50 -18.14 -13.57
CA ILE A 236 1.71 -18.56 -12.18
C ILE A 236 1.22 -19.99 -11.98
N ARG A 237 -0.01 -20.30 -12.43
CA ARG A 237 -0.59 -21.64 -12.30
C ARG A 237 0.28 -22.71 -12.96
N ASN A 238 0.72 -22.45 -14.19
CA ASN A 238 1.58 -23.37 -14.94
C ASN A 238 2.93 -23.58 -14.23
N ARG A 239 3.58 -22.51 -13.75
CA ARG A 239 4.85 -22.64 -13.01
C ARG A 239 4.67 -23.43 -11.72
N LEU A 240 3.65 -23.12 -10.93
CA LEU A 240 3.36 -23.85 -9.69
C LEU A 240 3.06 -25.34 -9.95
N SER A 241 2.33 -25.66 -11.03
CA SER A 241 2.04 -27.05 -11.38
C SER A 241 3.25 -27.86 -11.85
N ALA A 242 4.31 -27.19 -12.34
CA ALA A 242 5.52 -27.82 -12.83
C ALA A 242 6.55 -28.12 -11.72
N ILE A 243 6.29 -27.67 -10.48
CA ILE A 243 7.20 -27.88 -9.36
C ILE A 243 7.11 -29.33 -8.87
N ASP A 244 8.22 -30.06 -8.99
CA ASP A 244 8.43 -31.35 -8.34
C ASP A 244 9.49 -31.20 -7.24
N ALA A 245 9.02 -31.03 -5.99
CA ALA A 245 9.85 -30.89 -4.80
C ALA A 245 9.24 -31.70 -3.65
N ASP A 246 10.06 -32.13 -2.70
CA ASP A 246 9.58 -32.90 -1.55
C ASP A 246 8.64 -32.08 -0.64
N SER A 247 8.98 -30.81 -0.41
CA SER A 247 8.17 -29.82 0.30
C SER A 247 8.66 -28.40 0.01
N ILE A 248 7.77 -27.41 0.15
CA ILE A 248 8.14 -25.99 0.18
C ILE A 248 8.13 -25.52 1.63
N ILE A 249 9.29 -25.10 2.14
CA ILE A 249 9.45 -24.67 3.55
C ILE A 249 9.46 -23.14 3.67
N GLU A 250 10.12 -22.46 2.73
CA GLU A 250 10.36 -21.02 2.78
C GLU A 250 9.99 -20.36 1.45
N SER A 251 9.62 -19.08 1.51
CA SER A 251 9.13 -18.31 0.37
C SER A 251 10.16 -18.07 -0.74
N GLY A 252 11.42 -17.84 -0.38
CA GLY A 252 12.56 -17.76 -1.28
C GLY A 252 12.87 -19.08 -2.00
N GLN A 253 12.57 -20.24 -1.40
CA GLN A 253 12.64 -21.52 -2.11
C GLN A 253 11.65 -21.54 -3.27
N LEU A 254 10.40 -21.10 -3.04
CA LEU A 254 9.41 -21.01 -4.10
C LEU A 254 9.80 -19.94 -5.12
N GLU A 255 10.31 -18.80 -4.67
CA GLU A 255 10.80 -17.70 -5.51
C GLU A 255 11.80 -18.21 -6.55
N GLY A 256 12.85 -18.92 -6.12
CA GLY A 256 13.87 -19.46 -7.02
C GLY A 256 13.35 -20.53 -8.01
N LEU A 257 12.26 -21.23 -7.68
CA LEU A 257 11.65 -22.24 -8.55
C LEU A 257 10.73 -21.63 -9.62
N ILE A 258 10.12 -20.48 -9.35
CA ILE A 258 9.17 -19.83 -10.27
C ILE A 258 9.77 -18.63 -11.00
N GLU A 259 11.05 -18.31 -10.77
CA GLU A 259 11.70 -17.14 -11.34
C GLU A 259 11.91 -17.26 -12.86
N ASP A 260 11.78 -16.14 -13.57
CA ASP A 260 12.03 -16.09 -15.02
C ASP A 260 13.52 -16.24 -15.39
N GLN A 261 14.41 -15.68 -14.56
CA GLN A 261 15.84 -15.59 -14.85
C GLN A 261 16.67 -15.85 -13.58
N PRO A 262 16.83 -17.11 -13.17
CA PRO A 262 17.50 -17.47 -11.91
C PRO A 262 19.00 -17.10 -11.86
N LEU A 263 19.62 -16.80 -13.02
CA LEU A 263 21.02 -16.35 -13.11
C LEU A 263 21.16 -14.82 -13.02
N SER A 264 20.06 -14.07 -13.03
CA SER A 264 20.09 -12.62 -12.92
C SER A 264 20.36 -12.21 -11.48
N ILE A 265 21.20 -11.18 -11.30
CA ILE A 265 21.40 -10.56 -9.98
C ILE A 265 20.16 -9.76 -9.58
N PHE A 266 19.40 -9.25 -10.56
CA PHE A 266 18.20 -8.47 -10.31
C PHE A 266 17.01 -9.40 -10.01
N PRO A 267 16.30 -9.20 -8.88
CA PRO A 267 15.14 -9.99 -8.54
C PRO A 267 14.00 -9.67 -9.51
N THR A 268 13.31 -10.72 -9.98
CA THR A 268 12.13 -10.57 -10.83
C THR A 268 10.82 -10.81 -10.08
N ILE A 269 10.89 -11.17 -8.81
CA ILE A 269 9.77 -11.34 -7.89
C ILE A 269 10.04 -10.44 -6.67
N GLY A 270 9.00 -9.79 -6.14
CA GLY A 270 9.15 -9.00 -4.92
C GLY A 270 8.55 -9.73 -3.74
N HIS A 271 9.22 -9.82 -2.61
CA HIS A 271 8.62 -10.31 -1.37
C HIS A 271 8.23 -9.14 -0.45
N THR A 272 7.23 -9.33 0.39
CA THR A 272 6.82 -8.34 1.39
C THR A 272 6.11 -8.98 2.57
N GLU A 273 6.36 -8.49 3.77
CA GLU A 273 5.63 -8.87 4.99
C GLU A 273 4.31 -8.07 5.13
N ARG A 274 4.04 -7.14 4.21
CA ARG A 274 3.04 -6.09 4.42
C ARG A 274 1.76 -6.29 3.62
N PRO A 275 0.61 -6.54 4.26
CA PRO A 275 -0.65 -6.75 3.56
C PRO A 275 -1.16 -5.50 2.83
N ASP A 276 -0.83 -4.31 3.31
CA ASP A 276 -1.17 -3.03 2.64
C ASP A 276 -0.41 -2.85 1.33
N ARG A 277 0.88 -3.23 1.30
CA ARG A 277 1.68 -3.23 0.07
C ARG A 277 1.08 -4.20 -0.95
N VAL A 278 0.71 -5.41 -0.52
CA VAL A 278 0.03 -6.39 -1.39
C VAL A 278 -1.29 -5.85 -1.92
N ALA A 279 -2.16 -5.30 -1.07
CA ALA A 279 -3.44 -4.76 -1.48
C ALA A 279 -3.31 -3.66 -2.56
N MET A 280 -2.34 -2.75 -2.39
CA MET A 280 -2.06 -1.70 -3.38
C MET A 280 -1.59 -2.27 -4.73
N ARG A 281 -0.81 -3.34 -4.70
CA ARG A 281 -0.31 -4.02 -5.92
C ARG A 281 -1.43 -4.77 -6.64
N LEU A 282 -2.30 -5.46 -5.91
CA LEU A 282 -3.50 -6.12 -6.45
C LEU A 282 -4.43 -5.10 -7.13
N LEU A 283 -4.66 -3.93 -6.52
CA LEU A 283 -5.43 -2.83 -7.13
C LEU A 283 -4.77 -2.23 -8.39
N GLY A 284 -3.45 -2.40 -8.52
CA GLY A 284 -2.67 -2.07 -9.71
C GLY A 284 -2.75 -3.12 -10.83
N GLY A 285 -3.41 -4.25 -10.60
CA GLY A 285 -3.54 -5.37 -11.53
C GLY A 285 -2.45 -6.44 -11.41
N ALA A 286 -1.62 -6.41 -10.35
CA ALA A 286 -0.67 -7.49 -10.06
C ALA A 286 -1.39 -8.71 -9.45
N ALA A 287 -0.64 -9.79 -9.24
CA ALA A 287 -1.04 -10.95 -8.45
C ALA A 287 -0.07 -11.14 -7.27
N ALA A 288 -0.52 -11.87 -6.25
CA ALA A 288 0.27 -12.23 -5.08
C ALA A 288 0.20 -13.73 -4.83
N ILE A 289 1.26 -14.29 -4.24
CA ILE A 289 1.34 -15.70 -3.85
C ILE A 289 1.64 -15.72 -2.35
N LEU A 290 0.80 -16.41 -1.58
CA LEU A 290 0.97 -16.61 -0.14
C LEU A 290 1.28 -18.08 0.11
N ILE A 291 2.22 -18.36 1.02
CA ILE A 291 2.67 -19.72 1.32
C ILE A 291 2.42 -19.99 2.80
N ASP A 292 1.85 -21.14 3.10
CA ASP A 292 1.63 -21.57 4.48
C ASP A 292 2.97 -21.88 5.17
N GLY A 293 3.16 -21.35 6.38
CA GLY A 293 4.40 -21.46 7.14
C GLY A 293 5.34 -20.26 7.03
N THR A 294 5.02 -19.23 6.22
CA THR A 294 5.91 -18.07 6.02
C THR A 294 5.17 -16.72 6.19
N PRO A 295 5.81 -15.69 6.77
CA PRO A 295 5.22 -14.36 6.93
C PRO A 295 5.41 -13.46 5.70
N PHE A 296 5.82 -14.00 4.55
CA PHE A 296 6.08 -13.23 3.34
C PHE A 296 5.08 -13.55 2.23
N ALA A 297 4.66 -12.51 1.51
CA ALA A 297 3.89 -12.61 0.28
C ALA A 297 4.80 -12.31 -0.91
N LEU A 298 4.77 -13.18 -1.93
CA LEU A 298 5.45 -12.94 -3.21
C LEU A 298 4.53 -12.13 -4.14
N LEU A 299 5.06 -11.09 -4.77
CA LEU A 299 4.38 -10.14 -5.63
C LEU A 299 4.89 -10.24 -7.05
N VAL A 300 3.96 -10.46 -7.99
CA VAL A 300 4.27 -10.65 -9.40
C VAL A 300 3.31 -9.88 -10.31
N PRO A 301 3.78 -9.22 -11.38
CA PRO A 301 5.18 -9.02 -11.73
C PRO A 301 5.83 -7.91 -10.88
N LEU A 302 7.15 -8.00 -10.76
CA LEU A 302 8.01 -6.95 -10.21
C LEU A 302 8.63 -6.13 -11.36
N THR A 303 8.74 -4.81 -11.16
CA THR A 303 9.40 -3.88 -12.09
C THR A 303 10.45 -3.10 -11.32
N PHE A 304 11.51 -2.67 -12.01
CA PHE A 304 12.64 -1.98 -11.39
C PHE A 304 12.22 -0.74 -10.58
N SER A 305 11.28 0.05 -11.10
CA SER A 305 10.79 1.25 -10.42
C SER A 305 10.09 0.96 -9.08
N LEU A 306 9.58 -0.25 -8.87
CA LEU A 306 8.93 -0.65 -7.62
C LEU A 306 9.93 -0.98 -6.52
N LEU A 307 11.16 -1.37 -6.87
CA LEU A 307 12.23 -1.61 -5.92
C LEU A 307 12.66 -0.32 -5.21
N LEU A 308 12.45 0.84 -5.84
CA LEU A 308 12.75 2.17 -5.29
C LEU A 308 11.55 2.82 -4.57
N GLN A 309 10.39 2.17 -4.58
CA GLN A 309 9.18 2.68 -3.96
C GLN A 309 8.98 2.06 -2.58
N SER A 310 8.56 2.90 -1.63
CA SER A 310 8.07 2.45 -0.33
C SER A 310 6.57 2.71 -0.24
N SER A 311 5.85 1.89 0.52
CA SER A 311 4.43 2.11 0.86
C SER A 311 4.23 3.45 1.58
N GLU A 312 5.20 3.92 2.37
CA GLU A 312 5.17 5.20 3.07
C GLU A 312 5.04 6.41 2.14
N ASP A 313 5.53 6.27 0.90
CA ASP A 313 5.45 7.32 -0.12
C ASP A 313 3.99 7.70 -0.41
N TYR A 314 3.08 6.75 -0.26
CA TYR A 314 1.66 6.95 -0.49
C TYR A 314 0.93 7.58 0.70
N TYR A 315 1.50 7.49 1.91
CA TYR A 315 0.93 8.03 3.16
C TYR A 315 1.39 9.45 3.50
N SER A 316 2.52 9.86 2.95
CA SER A 316 3.12 11.17 3.17
C SER A 316 2.61 12.22 2.19
N ARG A 317 2.92 13.50 2.44
CA ARG A 317 2.53 14.62 1.55
C ARG A 317 3.35 14.60 0.26
N TRP A 318 2.70 14.84 -0.88
CA TRP A 318 3.32 14.68 -2.20
C TRP A 318 4.61 15.50 -2.44
N PRO A 319 4.75 16.78 -2.03
CA PRO A 319 5.97 17.54 -2.34
C PRO A 319 7.21 16.97 -1.64
N VAL A 320 7.04 16.48 -0.40
CA VAL A 320 8.11 15.89 0.40
C VAL A 320 8.54 14.56 -0.23
N VAL A 321 7.57 13.75 -0.64
CA VAL A 321 7.83 12.44 -1.26
C VAL A 321 8.55 12.57 -2.60
N VAL A 322 8.26 13.61 -3.40
CA VAL A 322 9.02 13.88 -4.63
C VAL A 322 10.51 14.03 -4.32
N GLY A 323 10.85 14.84 -3.30
CA GLY A 323 12.23 15.04 -2.87
C GLY A 323 12.89 13.76 -2.38
N ILE A 324 12.18 12.99 -1.55
CA ILE A 324 12.67 11.70 -1.04
C ILE A 324 12.93 10.69 -2.17
N ARG A 325 12.03 10.60 -3.15
CA ARG A 325 12.21 9.68 -4.29
C ARG A 325 13.39 10.07 -5.17
N LEU A 326 13.56 11.36 -5.47
CA LEU A 326 14.75 11.84 -6.19
C LEU A 326 16.03 11.56 -5.41
N PHE A 327 16.00 11.73 -4.09
CA PHE A 327 17.13 11.37 -3.24
C PHE A 327 17.44 9.87 -3.31
N ARG A 328 16.43 8.97 -3.27
CA ARG A 328 16.65 7.52 -3.44
C ARG A 328 17.26 7.16 -4.80
N TRP A 329 16.85 7.82 -5.89
CA TRP A 329 17.48 7.64 -7.20
C TRP A 329 18.95 8.04 -7.19
N LEU A 330 19.27 9.18 -6.55
CA LEU A 330 20.65 9.64 -6.39
C LEU A 330 21.46 8.69 -5.49
N SER A 331 20.88 8.25 -4.37
CA SER A 331 21.51 7.30 -3.44
C SER A 331 21.80 5.96 -4.12
N LEU A 332 20.90 5.45 -4.97
CA LEU A 332 21.17 4.25 -5.76
C LEU A 332 22.43 4.44 -6.63
N PHE A 333 22.52 5.56 -7.36
CA PHE A 333 23.69 5.85 -8.19
C PHE A 333 24.98 5.96 -7.36
N ILE A 334 24.95 6.70 -6.25
CA ILE A 334 26.10 6.86 -5.34
C ILE A 334 26.52 5.51 -4.74
N SER A 335 25.56 4.70 -4.29
CA SER A 335 25.82 3.40 -3.62
C SER A 335 26.57 2.40 -4.49
N MET A 336 26.48 2.56 -5.82
CA MET A 336 27.08 1.66 -6.80
C MET A 336 28.33 2.27 -7.44
N VAL A 337 28.31 3.57 -7.78
CA VAL A 337 29.33 4.21 -8.63
C VAL A 337 30.40 4.96 -7.85
N ALA A 338 30.15 5.41 -6.61
CA ALA A 338 31.07 6.31 -5.90
C ALA A 338 32.50 5.76 -5.73
N PRO A 339 32.74 4.48 -5.35
CA PRO A 339 34.10 3.96 -5.23
C PRO A 339 34.82 3.89 -6.58
N ALA A 340 34.14 3.40 -7.62
CA ALA A 340 34.65 3.34 -8.98
C ALA A 340 35.02 4.75 -9.50
N PHE A 341 34.14 5.72 -9.26
CA PHE A 341 34.36 7.10 -9.68
C PHE A 341 35.55 7.74 -8.97
N TYR A 342 35.73 7.50 -7.66
CA TYR A 342 36.90 7.96 -6.92
C TYR A 342 38.20 7.40 -7.52
N VAL A 343 38.24 6.09 -7.83
CA VAL A 343 39.42 5.44 -8.44
C VAL A 343 39.76 6.11 -9.78
N VAL A 344 38.75 6.40 -10.61
CA VAL A 344 38.95 7.04 -11.91
C VAL A 344 39.47 8.47 -11.79
N LEU A 345 38.87 9.27 -10.91
CA LEU A 345 39.29 10.66 -10.72
C LEU A 345 40.73 10.77 -10.21
N THR A 346 41.12 9.88 -9.29
CA THR A 346 42.46 9.92 -8.69
C THR A 346 43.53 9.28 -9.55
N SER A 347 43.19 8.29 -10.38
CA SER A 347 44.18 7.52 -11.15
C SER A 347 44.27 7.91 -12.63
N TYR A 348 43.19 8.43 -13.22
CA TYR A 348 43.12 8.68 -14.67
C TYR A 348 42.76 10.13 -15.03
N HIS A 349 41.87 10.79 -14.27
CA HIS A 349 41.30 12.09 -14.63
C HIS A 349 41.41 13.11 -13.50
N GLN A 350 42.63 13.37 -13.05
CA GLN A 350 42.91 14.30 -11.94
C GLN A 350 42.52 15.75 -12.26
N GLU A 351 42.50 16.12 -13.56
CA GLU A 351 42.13 17.45 -14.05
C GLU A 351 40.68 17.85 -13.75
N LEU A 352 39.81 16.87 -13.50
CA LEU A 352 38.41 17.11 -13.15
C LEU A 352 38.23 17.56 -11.69
N ILE A 353 39.28 17.39 -10.85
CA ILE A 353 39.27 17.79 -9.45
C ILE A 353 39.76 19.24 -9.35
N PRO A 354 39.04 20.14 -8.65
CA PRO A 354 39.56 21.47 -8.35
C PRO A 354 40.94 21.40 -7.72
N THR A 355 41.88 22.21 -8.21
CA THR A 355 43.31 22.12 -7.85
C THR A 355 43.58 22.08 -6.35
N GLY A 356 42.88 22.89 -5.55
CA GLY A 356 43.01 22.87 -4.10
C GLY A 356 42.65 21.51 -3.45
N LEU A 357 41.60 20.85 -3.94
CA LEU A 357 41.20 19.52 -3.48
C LEU A 357 42.18 18.45 -3.97
N ALA A 358 42.66 18.57 -5.21
CA ALA A 358 43.63 17.64 -5.77
C ALA A 358 44.94 17.62 -4.96
N VAL A 359 45.45 18.81 -4.57
CA VAL A 359 46.66 18.93 -3.73
C VAL A 359 46.44 18.31 -2.34
N ALA A 360 45.29 18.55 -1.71
CA ALA A 360 44.98 17.96 -0.41
C ALA A 360 44.92 16.41 -0.49
N ILE A 361 44.29 15.85 -1.53
CA ILE A 361 44.23 14.40 -1.74
C ILE A 361 45.63 13.84 -2.03
N ALA A 362 46.45 14.53 -2.80
CA ALA A 362 47.82 14.11 -3.11
C ALA A 362 48.70 14.02 -1.84
N GLN A 363 48.60 15.01 -0.95
CA GLN A 363 49.32 15.00 0.34
C GLN A 363 48.89 13.84 1.25
N GLN A 364 47.60 13.48 1.24
CA GLN A 364 47.10 12.33 1.99
C GLN A 364 47.59 11.00 1.39
N ARG A 365 47.71 10.92 0.06
CA ARG A 365 48.17 9.74 -0.67
C ARG A 365 49.67 9.49 -0.56
N GLU A 366 50.49 10.50 -0.27
CA GLU A 366 51.94 10.33 -0.13
C GLU A 366 52.31 9.29 0.94
N ARG A 367 51.46 9.13 1.96
CA ARG A 367 51.65 8.16 3.05
C ARG A 367 51.11 6.77 2.74
N VAL A 368 50.37 6.61 1.63
CA VAL A 368 49.68 5.36 1.29
C VAL A 368 50.47 4.64 0.20
N PRO A 369 50.98 3.42 0.45
CA PRO A 369 51.84 2.72 -0.50
C PRO A 369 51.07 2.05 -1.65
N TYR A 370 49.74 2.05 -1.60
CA TYR A 370 48.88 1.31 -2.51
C TYR A 370 48.19 2.19 -3.57
N PRO A 371 47.93 1.66 -4.77
CA PRO A 371 47.08 2.32 -5.76
C PRO A 371 45.64 2.49 -5.27
N ALA A 372 44.93 3.49 -5.81
CA ALA A 372 43.55 3.81 -5.43
C ALA A 372 42.58 2.63 -5.54
N ILE A 373 42.73 1.78 -6.56
CA ILE A 373 41.91 0.57 -6.72
C ILE A 373 42.10 -0.39 -5.54
N PHE A 374 43.33 -0.58 -5.07
CA PHE A 374 43.61 -1.52 -3.98
C PHE A 374 43.06 -0.99 -2.65
N GLU A 375 43.23 0.31 -2.38
CA GLU A 375 42.58 0.96 -1.24
C GLU A 375 41.05 0.75 -1.25
N ALA A 376 40.42 0.93 -2.43
CA ALA A 376 38.98 0.78 -2.58
C ALA A 376 38.55 -0.66 -2.32
N LEU A 377 39.26 -1.65 -2.88
CA LEU A 377 38.94 -3.06 -2.69
C LEU A 377 39.05 -3.47 -1.22
N VAL A 378 40.17 -3.15 -0.56
CA VAL A 378 40.38 -3.46 0.86
C VAL A 378 39.26 -2.85 1.72
N MET A 379 38.91 -1.58 1.48
CA MET A 379 37.84 -0.92 2.24
C MET A 379 36.44 -1.45 1.91
N ILE A 380 36.15 -1.81 0.66
CA ILE A 380 34.88 -2.45 0.29
C ILE A 380 34.75 -3.78 1.03
N PHE A 381 35.78 -4.63 1.01
CA PHE A 381 35.76 -5.91 1.71
C PHE A 381 35.64 -5.73 3.22
N ALA A 382 36.44 -4.85 3.83
CA ALA A 382 36.39 -4.59 5.26
C ALA A 382 35.02 -4.08 5.72
N PHE A 383 34.42 -3.17 4.94
CA PHE A 383 33.11 -2.61 5.27
C PHE A 383 31.98 -3.63 5.11
N GLU A 384 32.02 -4.49 4.09
CA GLU A 384 30.99 -5.53 3.94
C GLU A 384 31.09 -6.64 4.99
N ILE A 385 32.30 -7.04 5.40
CA ILE A 385 32.48 -7.97 6.54
C ILE A 385 31.81 -7.39 7.78
N MET A 386 32.02 -6.10 8.04
CA MET A 386 31.44 -5.43 9.20
C MET A 386 29.90 -5.37 9.15
N VAL A 387 29.32 -4.99 8.00
CA VAL A 387 27.86 -4.91 7.86
C VAL A 387 27.22 -6.30 7.96
N GLU A 388 27.80 -7.31 7.31
CA GLU A 388 27.28 -8.67 7.35
C GLU A 388 27.37 -9.28 8.76
N ALA A 389 28.44 -8.98 9.50
CA ALA A 389 28.55 -9.33 10.91
C ALA A 389 27.48 -8.60 11.74
N GLY A 390 27.21 -7.33 11.45
CA GLY A 390 26.21 -6.52 12.14
C GLY A 390 24.78 -7.06 12.02
N VAL A 391 24.40 -7.56 10.84
CA VAL A 391 23.04 -8.12 10.58
C VAL A 391 22.79 -9.43 11.34
N ARG A 392 23.85 -10.21 11.62
CA ARG A 392 23.75 -11.51 12.32
C ARG A 392 23.72 -11.37 13.84
N LEU A 393 24.05 -10.19 14.37
CA LEU A 393 24.03 -9.91 15.80
C LEU A 393 22.66 -9.38 16.23
N PRO A 394 22.25 -9.58 17.51
CA PRO A 394 21.02 -8.99 18.04
C PRO A 394 20.99 -7.48 17.81
N ARG A 395 19.82 -6.90 17.44
CA ARG A 395 19.68 -5.47 17.03
C ARG A 395 20.48 -4.45 17.89
N PRO A 396 20.47 -4.52 19.24
CA PRO A 396 21.24 -3.57 20.07
C PRO A 396 22.76 -3.71 19.90
N ILE A 397 23.24 -4.93 19.67
CA ILE A 397 24.67 -5.25 19.50
C ILE A 397 25.09 -4.99 18.05
N GLY A 398 24.26 -5.37 17.08
CA GLY A 398 24.55 -5.19 15.65
C GLY A 398 24.74 -3.73 15.25
N SER A 399 23.89 -2.83 15.77
CA SER A 399 24.05 -1.38 15.57
C SER A 399 25.32 -0.83 16.22
N ALA A 400 25.64 -1.24 17.45
CA ALA A 400 26.86 -0.84 18.14
C ALA A 400 28.13 -1.33 17.40
N VAL A 401 28.14 -2.59 16.95
CA VAL A 401 29.26 -3.18 16.20
C VAL A 401 29.44 -2.50 14.85
N THR A 402 28.36 -2.13 14.16
CA THR A 402 28.45 -1.38 12.89
C THR A 402 29.06 0.02 13.10
N ILE A 403 28.68 0.72 14.17
CA ILE A 403 29.22 2.06 14.48
C ILE A 403 30.69 1.97 14.91
N VAL A 404 30.99 1.09 15.87
CA VAL A 404 32.35 0.91 16.39
C VAL A 404 33.26 0.35 15.31
N GLY A 405 32.80 -0.63 14.55
CA GLY A 405 33.54 -1.20 13.43
C GLY A 405 33.87 -0.14 12.39
N ALA A 406 32.92 0.72 12.01
CA ALA A 406 33.15 1.70 10.95
C ALA A 406 34.18 2.75 11.38
N LEU A 407 34.07 3.21 12.63
CA LEU A 407 34.98 4.18 13.21
C LEU A 407 36.39 3.58 13.43
N VAL A 408 36.47 2.42 14.07
CA VAL A 408 37.74 1.78 14.44
C VAL A 408 38.48 1.30 13.20
N ILE A 409 37.81 0.62 12.26
CA ILE A 409 38.44 0.15 11.03
C ILE A 409 38.89 1.35 10.18
N GLY A 410 38.03 2.36 10.01
CA GLY A 410 38.36 3.56 9.24
C GLY A 410 39.56 4.31 9.84
N GLU A 411 39.52 4.60 11.13
CA GLU A 411 40.57 5.34 11.82
C GLU A 411 41.88 4.54 11.89
N ALA A 412 41.82 3.24 12.21
CA ALA A 412 43.00 2.39 12.24
C ALA A 412 43.64 2.25 10.86
N ALA A 413 42.84 2.11 9.80
CA ALA A 413 43.34 1.99 8.43
C ALA A 413 44.03 3.29 7.95
N VAL A 414 43.47 4.46 8.31
CA VAL A 414 44.09 5.77 8.01
C VAL A 414 45.38 5.96 8.82
N ARG A 415 45.36 5.69 10.14
CA ARG A 415 46.53 5.85 11.01
C ARG A 415 47.67 4.90 10.62
N ALA A 416 47.34 3.69 10.18
CA ALA A 416 48.31 2.72 9.67
C ALA A 416 48.86 3.09 8.26
N GLY A 417 48.34 4.15 7.63
CA GLY A 417 48.73 4.54 6.28
C GLY A 417 48.32 3.53 5.21
N LEU A 418 47.36 2.65 5.50
CA LEU A 418 46.90 1.64 4.54
C LEU A 418 45.93 2.23 3.50
N VAL A 419 45.18 3.26 3.88
CA VAL A 419 44.16 3.90 3.06
C VAL A 419 44.11 5.41 3.29
N SER A 420 43.74 6.16 2.27
CA SER A 420 43.57 7.62 2.38
C SER A 420 42.26 7.99 3.09
N GLU A 421 42.25 9.13 3.80
CA GLU A 421 41.03 9.67 4.44
C GLU A 421 39.89 9.85 3.43
N ALA A 422 40.20 10.37 2.24
CA ALA A 422 39.23 10.55 1.16
C ALA A 422 38.59 9.22 0.70
N MET A 423 39.33 8.10 0.72
CA MET A 423 38.77 6.78 0.44
C MET A 423 37.77 6.35 1.51
N VAL A 424 38.13 6.50 2.80
CA VAL A 424 37.24 6.15 3.91
C VAL A 424 35.94 6.95 3.85
N ILE A 425 36.01 8.25 3.57
CA ILE A 425 34.82 9.10 3.38
C ILE A 425 33.95 8.61 2.22
N THR A 426 34.58 8.23 1.10
CA THR A 426 33.86 7.72 -0.08
C THR A 426 33.10 6.44 0.24
N ILE A 427 33.73 5.50 0.95
CA ILE A 427 33.10 4.22 1.35
C ILE A 427 31.99 4.44 2.38
N ALA A 428 32.20 5.33 3.36
CA ALA A 428 31.16 5.70 4.33
C ALA A 428 29.94 6.31 3.64
N LEU A 429 30.13 7.23 2.68
CA LEU A 429 29.03 7.79 1.89
C LEU A 429 28.30 6.72 1.08
N THR A 430 29.05 5.81 0.45
CA THR A 430 28.50 4.70 -0.34
C THR A 430 27.63 3.76 0.52
N ALA A 431 28.08 3.46 1.74
CA ALA A 431 27.35 2.66 2.71
C ALA A 431 26.06 3.34 3.16
N LEU A 432 26.14 4.62 3.55
CA LEU A 432 24.97 5.39 3.95
C LEU A 432 23.95 5.50 2.81
N ALA A 433 24.41 5.70 1.57
CA ALA A 433 23.55 5.71 0.39
C ALA A 433 22.83 4.37 0.17
N THR A 434 23.47 3.24 0.52
CA THR A 434 22.86 1.91 0.42
C THR A 434 21.70 1.75 1.41
N PHE A 435 21.82 2.28 2.63
CA PHE A 435 20.77 2.21 3.66
C PHE A 435 19.53 3.06 3.35
N VAL A 436 19.62 3.99 2.40
CA VAL A 436 18.49 4.79 1.94
C VAL A 436 17.55 3.98 1.02
N LEU A 437 18.03 2.88 0.45
CA LEU A 437 17.25 2.04 -0.46
C LEU A 437 16.14 1.30 0.31
N PRO A 438 14.87 1.37 -0.13
CA PRO A 438 13.75 0.83 0.64
C PRO A 438 13.56 -0.68 0.49
N SER A 439 14.21 -1.30 -0.49
CA SER A 439 14.17 -2.74 -0.73
C SER A 439 15.53 -3.34 -0.37
N TYR A 440 15.51 -4.40 0.45
CA TYR A 440 16.72 -5.15 0.80
C TYR A 440 17.39 -5.76 -0.43
N ASP A 441 16.62 -6.35 -1.35
CA ASP A 441 17.17 -6.94 -2.58
C ASP A 441 17.85 -5.91 -3.47
N LEU A 442 17.27 -4.71 -3.59
CA LEU A 442 17.91 -3.64 -4.35
C LEU A 442 19.24 -3.20 -3.73
N ALA A 443 19.32 -3.19 -2.39
CA ALA A 443 20.57 -2.93 -1.70
C ALA A 443 21.60 -4.04 -1.97
N LEU A 444 21.19 -5.31 -1.97
CA LEU A 444 22.06 -6.44 -2.30
C LEU A 444 22.58 -6.36 -3.75
N VAL A 445 21.70 -6.06 -4.70
CA VAL A 445 22.06 -5.82 -6.11
C VAL A 445 23.11 -4.71 -6.23
N ALA A 446 22.88 -3.57 -5.57
CA ALA A 446 23.81 -2.45 -5.61
C ALA A 446 25.20 -2.83 -5.03
N ARG A 447 25.22 -3.62 -3.95
CA ARG A 447 26.47 -4.15 -3.36
C ARG A 447 27.20 -5.09 -4.33
N MET A 448 26.48 -6.01 -4.96
CA MET A 448 27.05 -6.97 -5.92
C MET A 448 27.61 -6.29 -7.17
N LEU A 449 26.95 -5.24 -7.67
CA LEU A 449 27.41 -4.48 -8.84
C LEU A 449 28.60 -3.55 -8.52
N ARG A 450 28.73 -3.07 -7.29
CA ARG A 450 29.79 -2.15 -6.85
C ARG A 450 31.19 -2.70 -7.10
N LEU A 451 31.42 -3.98 -6.77
CA LEU A 451 32.74 -4.60 -6.88
C LEU A 451 33.20 -4.73 -8.34
N PRO A 452 32.44 -5.35 -9.27
CA PRO A 452 32.79 -5.38 -10.69
C PRO A 452 33.01 -3.99 -11.29
N LEU A 453 32.16 -3.02 -10.94
CA LEU A 453 32.31 -1.63 -11.43
C LEU A 453 33.63 -1.02 -11.01
N THR A 454 34.03 -1.21 -9.74
CA THR A 454 35.28 -0.68 -9.20
C THR A 454 36.49 -1.32 -9.88
N VAL A 455 36.46 -2.65 -10.07
CA VAL A 455 37.53 -3.40 -10.74
C VAL A 455 37.68 -2.97 -12.21
N ILE A 456 36.58 -2.97 -12.96
CA ILE A 456 36.59 -2.58 -14.39
C ILE A 456 37.02 -1.12 -14.54
N SER A 457 36.58 -0.22 -13.65
CA SER A 457 37.01 1.18 -13.67
C SER A 457 38.49 1.38 -13.34
N GLY A 458 39.07 0.53 -12.48
CA GLY A 458 40.48 0.61 -12.18
C GLY A 458 41.36 0.14 -13.34
N ILE A 459 40.84 -0.73 -14.21
CA ILE A 459 41.55 -1.23 -15.40
C ILE A 459 41.35 -0.29 -16.61
N LEU A 460 40.12 0.17 -16.85
CA LEU A 460 39.72 0.90 -18.06
C LEU A 460 39.43 2.39 -17.82
N GLY A 461 39.62 2.89 -16.59
CA GLY A 461 39.29 4.26 -16.23
C GLY A 461 37.82 4.61 -16.39
N LEU A 462 37.54 5.83 -16.87
CA LEU A 462 36.17 6.34 -17.08
C LEU A 462 35.39 5.52 -18.11
N PHE A 463 36.07 5.02 -19.14
CA PHE A 463 35.45 4.15 -20.15
C PHE A 463 34.89 2.87 -19.50
N GLY A 464 35.60 2.31 -18.53
CA GLY A 464 35.14 1.13 -17.78
C GLY A 464 33.82 1.36 -17.04
N ILE A 465 33.66 2.53 -16.41
CA ILE A 465 32.41 2.91 -15.74
C ILE A 465 31.26 3.00 -16.76
N LEU A 466 31.47 3.72 -17.87
CA LEU A 466 30.46 3.91 -18.90
C LEU A 466 30.05 2.58 -19.55
N ALA A 467 31.02 1.74 -19.91
CA ALA A 467 30.78 0.43 -20.52
C ALA A 467 30.02 -0.50 -19.57
N SER A 468 30.42 -0.55 -18.30
CA SER A 468 29.74 -1.38 -17.29
C SER A 468 28.32 -0.88 -17.01
N PHE A 469 28.12 0.44 -16.92
CA PHE A 469 26.79 1.01 -16.75
C PHE A 469 25.89 0.72 -17.95
N LEU A 470 26.42 0.81 -19.17
CA LEU A 470 25.69 0.43 -20.38
C LEU A 470 25.34 -1.07 -20.38
N ALA A 471 26.27 -1.94 -19.98
CA ALA A 471 26.02 -3.38 -19.85
C ALA A 471 24.90 -3.68 -18.85
N ILE A 472 24.87 -2.98 -17.70
CA ILE A 472 23.79 -3.08 -16.71
C ILE A 472 22.46 -2.64 -17.32
N LEU A 473 22.43 -1.50 -18.04
CA LEU A 473 21.21 -1.01 -18.69
C LEU A 473 20.68 -1.98 -19.75
N ILE A 474 21.57 -2.57 -20.56
CA ILE A 474 21.21 -3.59 -21.54
C ILE A 474 20.62 -4.80 -20.83
N HIS A 475 21.28 -5.32 -19.80
CA HIS A 475 20.80 -6.47 -19.02
C HIS A 475 19.40 -6.23 -18.47
N ILE A 476 19.19 -5.16 -17.70
CA ILE A 476 17.88 -4.80 -17.11
C ILE A 476 16.81 -4.66 -18.19
N SER A 477 17.14 -4.15 -19.38
CA SER A 477 16.20 -3.99 -20.49
C SER A 477 15.78 -5.31 -21.15
N THR A 478 16.59 -6.36 -21.03
CA THR A 478 16.25 -7.72 -21.51
C THR A 478 15.43 -8.52 -20.50
N LEU A 479 15.43 -8.12 -19.24
CA LEU A 479 14.69 -8.80 -18.18
C LEU A 479 13.18 -8.70 -18.37
N LYS A 480 12.49 -9.80 -18.07
CA LYS A 480 11.03 -9.88 -18.00
C LYS A 480 10.65 -10.55 -16.68
N SER A 481 9.59 -10.06 -16.05
CA SER A 481 8.93 -10.64 -14.89
C SER A 481 7.53 -11.07 -15.32
N PHE A 482 7.30 -12.37 -15.38
CA PHE A 482 6.02 -13.01 -15.73
C PHE A 482 5.37 -12.41 -17.00
N GLY A 483 6.20 -12.23 -18.04
CA GLY A 483 5.80 -11.68 -19.34
C GLY A 483 5.75 -10.15 -19.42
N VAL A 484 5.96 -9.43 -18.31
CA VAL A 484 6.03 -7.96 -18.29
C VAL A 484 7.50 -7.50 -18.31
N PRO A 485 7.90 -6.55 -19.17
CA PRO A 485 9.26 -6.01 -19.16
C PRO A 485 9.63 -5.44 -17.79
N PHE A 486 10.82 -5.79 -17.28
CA PHE A 486 11.25 -5.37 -15.95
C PHE A 486 11.44 -3.84 -15.84
N THR A 487 11.80 -3.19 -16.95
CA THR A 487 11.89 -1.72 -17.08
C THR A 487 10.54 -1.03 -17.24
N SER A 488 9.42 -1.78 -17.21
CA SER A 488 8.07 -1.25 -17.40
C SER A 488 7.82 -0.03 -16.51
N GLY A 489 7.46 1.06 -17.18
CA GLY A 489 7.19 2.36 -16.58
C GLY A 489 8.32 3.35 -16.68
N LEU A 490 9.57 2.89 -16.74
CA LEU A 490 10.73 3.68 -17.19
C LEU A 490 10.87 3.62 -18.71
N ALA A 491 10.82 2.40 -19.24
CA ALA A 491 10.82 2.11 -20.67
C ALA A 491 9.72 1.06 -20.99
N PRO A 492 8.88 1.26 -22.04
CA PRO A 492 8.78 2.47 -22.86
C PRO A 492 8.35 3.68 -22.03
N PHE A 493 8.80 4.87 -22.43
CA PHE A 493 8.52 6.10 -21.68
C PHE A 493 7.04 6.48 -21.82
N VAL A 494 6.28 6.29 -20.74
CA VAL A 494 4.86 6.68 -20.66
C VAL A 494 4.71 7.74 -19.57
N LEU A 495 4.35 8.96 -19.96
CA LEU A 495 4.32 10.08 -19.01
C LEU A 495 3.32 9.86 -17.86
N SER A 496 2.19 9.18 -18.09
CA SER A 496 1.23 8.85 -17.02
C SER A 496 1.86 7.99 -15.93
N ASP A 497 2.71 7.04 -16.32
CA ASP A 497 3.32 6.08 -15.41
C ASP A 497 4.46 6.75 -14.63
N GLN A 498 5.18 7.68 -15.25
CA GLN A 498 6.25 8.48 -14.64
C GLN A 498 5.74 9.38 -13.49
N LEU A 499 4.51 9.89 -13.60
CA LEU A 499 3.87 10.67 -12.54
C LEU A 499 3.70 9.86 -11.25
N ASP A 500 3.48 8.55 -11.35
CA ASP A 500 3.39 7.67 -10.19
C ASP A 500 4.73 7.06 -9.81
N GLN A 501 5.63 6.79 -10.75
CA GLN A 501 6.86 6.04 -10.45
C GLN A 501 7.98 6.91 -9.91
N VAL A 502 8.32 8.01 -10.59
CA VAL A 502 9.46 8.86 -10.22
C VAL A 502 9.00 9.98 -9.29
N PHE A 503 7.95 10.71 -9.67
CA PHE A 503 7.62 11.97 -9.01
C PHE A 503 6.56 11.87 -7.91
N ARG A 504 5.71 10.84 -7.88
CA ARG A 504 4.53 10.77 -6.98
C ARG A 504 3.70 12.06 -7.06
N ALA A 505 3.00 12.24 -8.18
CA ALA A 505 1.98 13.27 -8.34
C ALA A 505 0.86 13.16 -7.28
N PRO A 506 0.10 14.23 -6.98
CA PRO A 506 -1.01 14.12 -6.05
C PRO A 506 -2.09 13.16 -6.59
N TRP A 507 -2.82 12.50 -5.67
CA TRP A 507 -3.83 11.47 -6.00
C TRP A 507 -4.82 11.87 -7.10
N TRP A 508 -5.25 13.13 -7.14
CA TRP A 508 -6.18 13.64 -8.15
C TRP A 508 -5.58 13.68 -9.57
N ALA A 509 -4.25 13.75 -9.70
CA ALA A 509 -3.56 13.71 -10.99
C ALA A 509 -3.25 12.27 -11.43
N MET A 510 -3.34 11.29 -10.52
CA MET A 510 -3.06 9.87 -10.76
C MET A 510 -4.34 9.09 -11.09
N SER A 511 -5.05 9.51 -12.12
CA SER A 511 -6.31 8.87 -12.52
C SER A 511 -6.13 7.55 -13.28
N LEU A 512 -4.93 7.26 -13.78
CA LEU A 512 -4.63 6.10 -14.63
C LEU A 512 -3.87 5.00 -13.87
N ARG A 513 -4.14 3.74 -14.21
CA ARG A 513 -3.35 2.57 -13.82
C ARG A 513 -2.17 2.36 -14.77
N PRO A 514 -1.11 1.63 -14.34
CA PRO A 514 0.03 1.32 -15.19
C PRO A 514 -0.42 0.62 -16.47
N ARG A 515 0.07 1.09 -17.62
CA ARG A 515 -0.53 0.73 -18.92
C ARG A 515 -0.38 -0.75 -19.28
N LEU A 516 0.73 -1.39 -18.92
CA LEU A 516 1.02 -2.78 -19.32
C LEU A 516 0.27 -3.82 -18.48
N ILE A 517 -0.01 -3.53 -17.22
CA ILE A 517 -0.65 -4.46 -16.28
C ILE A 517 -2.15 -4.15 -16.17
N GLY A 518 -2.51 -2.87 -15.99
CA GLY A 518 -3.89 -2.44 -15.75
C GLY A 518 -4.68 -2.06 -17.00
N TYR A 519 -4.33 -2.57 -18.19
CA TYR A 519 -4.94 -2.15 -19.45
C TYR A 519 -6.45 -2.43 -19.54
N LYS A 520 -6.94 -3.51 -18.88
CA LYS A 520 -8.36 -3.90 -18.87
C LYS A 520 -9.24 -2.83 -18.20
N ASN A 521 -8.75 -2.23 -17.13
CA ASN A 521 -9.43 -1.14 -16.44
C ASN A 521 -8.41 -0.02 -16.17
N PRO A 522 -8.24 0.93 -17.10
CA PRO A 522 -7.18 1.92 -17.00
C PRO A 522 -7.45 2.98 -15.94
N HIS A 523 -8.67 3.15 -15.42
CA HIS A 523 -9.01 4.27 -14.55
C HIS A 523 -9.05 3.90 -13.07
N ARG A 524 -8.13 4.46 -12.28
CA ARG A 524 -8.12 4.35 -10.80
C ARG A 524 -9.26 5.13 -10.16
N MET A 525 -9.55 6.32 -10.70
CA MET A 525 -10.58 7.22 -10.22
C MET A 525 -11.50 7.60 -11.37
N GLU A 526 -12.76 7.86 -11.05
CA GLU A 526 -13.67 8.39 -12.05
C GLU A 526 -13.19 9.77 -12.53
N PRO A 527 -13.29 10.08 -13.84
CA PRO A 527 -12.81 11.33 -14.42
C PRO A 527 -13.46 12.62 -13.87
N ARG A 528 -14.40 12.55 -12.93
CA ARG A 528 -15.18 13.68 -12.40
C ARG A 528 -14.52 14.46 -11.26
N LEU A 529 -13.43 13.96 -10.66
CA LEU A 529 -12.75 14.60 -9.53
C LEU A 529 -11.76 15.71 -9.96
N ASP A 530 -12.27 16.79 -10.54
CA ASP A 530 -11.52 18.01 -10.93
C ASP A 530 -11.31 18.95 -9.70
N PHE A 531 -10.54 18.52 -8.69
CA PHE A 531 -10.42 19.22 -7.40
C PHE A 531 -9.38 20.36 -7.27
N PRO A 532 -9.09 21.12 -8.33
CA PRO A 532 -8.73 22.54 -8.17
C PRO A 532 -9.82 23.51 -8.66
N ARG A 533 -10.73 23.04 -9.52
CA ARG A 533 -11.79 23.88 -10.12
C ARG A 533 -13.00 24.05 -9.20
N ILE A 534 -13.29 23.04 -8.39
CA ILE A 534 -14.36 23.10 -7.39
C ILE A 534 -13.97 24.13 -6.31
N ALA A 535 -12.82 24.03 -5.67
CA ALA A 535 -12.40 25.03 -4.67
C ALA A 535 -12.32 26.47 -5.24
N ALA A 536 -11.92 26.65 -6.50
CA ALA A 536 -11.88 27.95 -7.16
C ALA A 536 -13.28 28.51 -7.46
N ARG A 537 -14.23 27.69 -7.94
CA ARG A 537 -15.63 28.10 -8.15
C ARG A 537 -16.32 28.49 -6.85
N TRP A 538 -16.05 27.77 -5.76
CA TRP A 538 -16.68 28.06 -4.47
C TRP A 538 -16.09 29.32 -3.82
N ARG A 539 -14.78 29.57 -3.99
CA ARG A 539 -14.17 30.86 -3.58
C ARG A 539 -14.72 32.02 -4.41
N GLN A 540 -14.88 31.86 -5.72
CA GLN A 540 -15.44 32.89 -6.59
C GLN A 540 -16.92 33.13 -6.31
N GLN A 541 -17.73 32.09 -6.10
CA GLN A 541 -19.15 32.25 -5.73
C GLN A 541 -19.29 32.91 -4.35
N ALA A 542 -18.51 32.51 -3.35
CA ALA A 542 -18.55 33.11 -2.01
C ALA A 542 -18.04 34.57 -1.97
N THR A 543 -17.09 34.96 -2.82
CA THR A 543 -16.64 36.36 -2.93
C THR A 543 -17.61 37.20 -3.75
N THR A 544 -18.18 36.67 -4.82
CA THR A 544 -19.14 37.41 -5.65
C THR A 544 -20.46 37.65 -4.90
N GLU A 545 -20.93 36.67 -4.13
CA GLU A 545 -22.16 36.81 -3.32
C GLU A 545 -21.96 37.78 -2.15
N ARG A 546 -20.79 37.77 -1.48
CA ARG A 546 -20.47 38.74 -0.41
C ARG A 546 -20.33 40.18 -0.92
N VAL A 547 -19.66 40.37 -2.06
CA VAL A 547 -19.51 41.71 -2.66
C VAL A 547 -20.87 42.27 -3.10
N LEU A 548 -21.76 41.43 -3.65
CA LEU A 548 -23.12 41.83 -4.02
C LEU A 548 -24.02 42.12 -2.80
N GLU A 549 -23.79 41.45 -1.65
CA GLU A 549 -24.51 41.68 -0.39
C GLU A 549 -24.09 43.00 0.28
N GLU A 550 -22.81 43.35 0.21
CA GLU A 550 -22.28 44.62 0.74
C GLU A 550 -22.67 45.83 -0.11
N SER A 551 -22.71 45.70 -1.45
CA SER A 551 -22.98 46.82 -2.37
C SER A 551 -24.46 47.17 -2.60
N ALA A 552 -25.42 46.43 -2.03
CA ALA A 552 -26.85 46.66 -2.26
C ALA A 552 -27.51 47.56 -1.19
N PRO A 553 -28.36 48.55 -1.55
CA PRO A 553 -29.04 49.43 -0.60
C PRO A 553 -30.08 48.68 0.26
N ALA A 554 -30.30 49.18 1.49
CA ALA A 554 -31.01 48.50 2.59
C ALA A 554 -32.33 47.76 2.25
N PRO A 555 -33.25 48.26 1.39
CA PRO A 555 -34.48 47.54 1.08
C PRO A 555 -34.26 46.30 0.16
N ALA A 556 -33.12 46.17 -0.53
CA ALA A 556 -32.82 45.03 -1.40
C ALA A 556 -32.20 43.83 -0.67
N ARG A 557 -31.61 44.05 0.52
CA ARG A 557 -30.99 42.99 1.35
C ARG A 557 -32.03 41.98 1.87
N ALA A 558 -33.26 42.42 2.14
CA ALA A 558 -34.35 41.54 2.57
C ALA A 558 -34.86 40.64 1.43
N LYS A 559 -34.88 41.13 0.19
CA LYS A 559 -35.31 40.36 -0.99
C LYS A 559 -34.27 39.33 -1.44
N ALA A 560 -32.98 39.66 -1.33
CA ALA A 560 -31.89 38.73 -1.62
C ALA A 560 -31.84 37.55 -0.63
N ARG A 561 -32.10 37.79 0.66
CA ARG A 561 -32.22 36.74 1.69
C ARG A 561 -33.33 35.73 1.39
N LEU A 562 -34.46 36.18 0.83
CA LEU A 562 -35.60 35.33 0.46
C LEU A 562 -35.35 34.48 -0.81
N GLN A 563 -34.60 34.99 -1.79
CA GLN A 563 -34.30 34.24 -3.02
C GLN A 563 -33.29 33.09 -2.82
N ILE A 564 -32.37 33.22 -1.85
CA ILE A 564 -31.37 32.20 -1.55
C ILE A 564 -32.00 30.99 -0.83
N GLN A 565 -33.02 31.22 0.01
CA GLN A 565 -33.82 30.15 0.63
C GLN A 565 -34.59 29.30 -0.41
N GLY A 566 -34.87 29.85 -1.59
CA GLY A 566 -35.58 29.16 -2.68
C GLY A 566 -34.70 28.26 -3.58
N LYS A 567 -33.36 28.40 -3.53
CA LYS A 567 -32.43 27.66 -4.42
C LYS A 567 -31.69 26.49 -3.74
N MET A 568 -31.99 26.18 -2.48
CA MET A 568 -31.51 24.94 -1.86
C MET A 568 -32.31 23.74 -2.41
N PRO A 569 -31.65 22.64 -2.83
CA PRO A 569 -32.34 21.44 -3.25
C PRO A 569 -33.22 20.89 -2.12
N HIS A 570 -34.41 20.38 -2.48
CA HIS A 570 -35.50 19.95 -1.57
C HIS A 570 -35.11 18.90 -0.50
N ARG A 571 -33.90 18.31 -0.55
CA ARG A 571 -33.40 17.31 0.41
C ARG A 571 -32.69 17.87 1.65
N LEU A 572 -32.68 19.19 1.86
CA LEU A 572 -32.12 19.79 3.09
C LEU A 572 -33.10 20.69 3.86
N LYS A 573 -34.38 20.74 3.47
CA LYS A 573 -35.41 21.51 4.21
C LYS A 573 -35.73 20.95 5.62
N GLY A 574 -35.23 19.77 5.97
CA GLY A 574 -35.43 19.13 7.28
C GLY A 574 -34.31 19.31 8.31
N LEU A 575 -33.18 19.97 7.97
CA LEU A 575 -32.04 20.09 8.90
C LEU A 575 -31.84 21.50 9.47
N ALA A 576 -32.73 22.45 9.15
CA ALA A 576 -32.61 23.86 9.56
C ALA A 576 -33.70 24.30 10.56
N VAL A 577 -34.35 23.37 11.26
CA VAL A 577 -35.23 23.66 12.41
C VAL A 577 -34.64 22.99 13.66
N ALA A 578 -33.45 23.41 14.06
CA ALA A 578 -32.87 23.02 15.35
C ALA A 578 -31.72 23.93 15.82
N VAL A 579 -31.62 25.19 15.41
CA VAL A 579 -30.75 26.16 16.11
C VAL A 579 -31.34 27.55 15.96
N GLY A 580 -31.95 28.07 17.03
CA GLY A 580 -32.33 29.48 17.12
C GLY A 580 -33.64 29.77 17.83
N SER A 581 -33.76 29.41 19.11
CA SER A 581 -34.64 30.14 20.04
C SER A 581 -33.87 30.47 21.31
N GLY A 582 -33.68 31.77 21.52
CA GLY A 582 -33.02 32.37 22.67
C GLY A 582 -33.10 33.90 22.51
N PRO A 583 -34.00 34.59 23.23
CA PRO A 583 -34.35 35.97 22.93
C PRO A 583 -33.47 36.97 23.70
N GLY A 584 -33.38 38.18 23.13
CA GLY A 584 -33.30 39.39 23.92
C GLY A 584 -31.90 39.95 24.17
N GLY A 585 -31.47 40.87 23.30
CA GLY A 585 -30.85 42.10 23.82
C GLY A 585 -31.91 42.95 24.54
N PRO A 586 -31.52 43.98 25.31
CA PRO A 586 -31.13 45.21 24.62
C PRO A 586 -30.08 46.11 25.30
N ARG A 587 -29.48 46.94 24.44
CA ARG A 587 -29.09 48.36 24.62
C ARG A 587 -27.96 48.71 25.60
N GLY A 588 -26.98 49.44 25.07
CA GLY A 588 -25.88 50.02 25.83
C GLY A 588 -26.20 51.37 26.47
N ALA A 589 -25.29 51.81 27.33
CA ALA A 589 -24.91 53.20 27.57
C ALA A 589 -23.71 53.20 28.53
N ASP A 590 -22.64 53.88 28.10
CA ASP A 590 -21.96 54.95 28.82
C ASP A 590 -21.70 54.85 30.34
N GLY A 591 -20.43 55.02 30.72
CA GLY A 591 -20.05 55.84 31.90
C GLY A 591 -19.71 55.14 33.22
N ARG A 592 -18.49 55.46 33.71
CA ARG A 592 -18.04 55.54 35.13
C ARG A 592 -17.97 54.20 35.88
N GLY A 593 -16.89 53.83 36.56
CA GLY A 593 -16.10 54.59 37.51
C GLY A 593 -16.44 54.10 38.94
N LYS A 594 -15.40 53.78 39.74
CA LYS A 594 -15.40 53.19 41.10
C LYS A 594 -15.61 51.67 41.13
N GLY A 595 -14.84 50.86 41.87
CA GLY A 595 -13.91 51.14 42.96
C GLY A 595 -14.33 50.33 44.19
N ARG A 596 -13.33 49.76 44.88
CA ARG A 596 -13.35 49.11 46.21
C ARG A 596 -13.80 47.64 46.22
N ASP A 597 -12.88 46.74 46.58
CA ASP A 597 -12.52 46.27 47.95
C ASP A 597 -13.50 45.13 48.31
N GLU A 598 -13.13 43.97 48.84
CA GLU A 598 -12.04 43.50 49.68
C GLU A 598 -11.96 41.98 49.44
N GLY A 599 -10.78 41.36 49.51
CA GLY A 599 -10.43 40.46 50.63
C GLY A 599 -10.86 39.02 50.30
N GLN A 600 -10.12 37.96 50.56
CA GLN A 600 -8.95 37.74 51.37
C GLN A 600 -8.45 36.32 51.04
N ASP A 601 -7.18 36.10 51.34
CA ASP A 601 -6.53 34.81 51.60
C ASP A 601 -6.07 33.99 50.38
N ALA A 602 -4.82 34.11 49.94
CA ALA A 602 -3.56 33.74 50.61
C ALA A 602 -3.31 32.23 50.62
N GLN A 603 -2.28 31.85 49.85
CA GLN A 603 -1.34 30.72 49.94
C GLN A 603 -1.14 30.15 48.53
N GLY A 604 0.04 30.16 47.92
CA GLY A 604 1.37 30.51 48.38
C GLY A 604 2.36 29.99 47.33
N ALA A 605 3.45 30.74 47.17
CA ALA A 605 4.73 30.38 46.55
C ALA A 605 4.72 30.01 45.05
N ALA A 606 5.10 30.91 44.14
CA ALA A 606 6.46 31.41 43.88
C ALA A 606 7.28 30.49 42.95
N GLY A 607 7.71 31.05 41.82
CA GLY A 607 8.60 30.39 40.86
C GLY A 607 8.53 31.05 39.48
N ALA A 608 9.18 32.19 39.37
CA ALA A 608 9.23 33.07 38.20
C ALA A 608 10.07 32.47 37.02
N PRO A 609 10.23 33.17 35.88
CA PRO A 609 10.06 32.60 34.53
C PRO A 609 11.38 32.43 33.76
N VAL A 610 11.39 31.60 32.71
CA VAL A 610 12.46 31.65 31.69
C VAL A 610 11.91 31.42 30.28
N ASN A 611 11.90 32.51 29.53
CA ASN A 611 12.27 32.73 28.13
C ASN A 611 12.48 31.55 27.13
N ARG A 612 11.88 31.78 25.95
CA ARG A 612 12.44 31.72 24.57
C ARG A 612 13.06 30.43 24.01
N LEU A 613 12.61 30.15 22.79
CA LEU A 613 13.32 29.54 21.65
C LEU A 613 13.72 28.07 21.83
N TRP A 614 13.00 27.18 21.13
CA TRP A 614 13.45 26.48 19.90
C TRP A 614 12.22 26.00 19.13
#